data_AF-A0A8J6GMF0-F1
#
_entry.id   AF-A0A8J6GMF0-F1
#
_cell.length_a   1.000
_cell.length_b   1.000
_cell.length_c   1.000
_cell.angle_alpha   90.00
_cell.angle_beta   90.00
_cell.angle_gamma   90.00
#
_symmetry.space_group_name_H-M   'P 1'
#
loop_
_entity.id
_entity.type
_entity.pdbx_description
1 polymer ?
#
loop_
_entity_poly.entity_id
_entity_poly.type
_entity_poly.pdbx_seq_one_letter_code
_entity_poly.pdbx_strand_id
1 'polypeptide(L)'
;MAALRYRRFLKLCEEWPVDETKRGRDLGAYLRQRVAQAFREGENTQVAEPEACDQMYESLARLHSNYYKHKCQYPRPRETSFSGLSMEEYKLILSTDTLEEFQEMDKSVWKKLQEKFAPTRPEEKHKAWARVLSRPRT
;
A
#
# COMPACT_ATOMS: atom_id res chain seq x y z
N MET A 1 -15.36 -31.14 -5.34
CA MET A 1 -15.17 -30.95 -6.80
C MET A 1 -14.44 -29.63 -7.04
N ALA A 2 -13.13 -29.67 -7.28
CA ALA A 2 -12.28 -28.48 -7.41
C ALA A 2 -12.66 -27.58 -8.61
N ALA A 3 -13.14 -28.17 -9.70
CA ALA A 3 -13.57 -27.47 -10.91
C ALA A 3 -14.66 -26.39 -10.67
N LEU A 4 -15.64 -26.66 -9.78
CA LEU A 4 -16.70 -25.68 -9.48
C LEU A 4 -16.14 -24.46 -8.72
N ARG A 5 -15.08 -24.63 -7.93
CA ARG A 5 -14.45 -23.55 -7.15
C ARG A 5 -13.63 -22.64 -8.05
N TYR A 6 -12.82 -23.22 -8.94
CA TYR A 6 -12.03 -22.44 -9.89
C TYR A 6 -12.90 -21.52 -10.75
N ARG A 7 -14.03 -22.02 -11.27
CA ARG A 7 -14.99 -21.22 -12.03
C ARG A 7 -15.61 -20.07 -11.23
N ARG A 8 -15.85 -20.27 -9.93
CA ARG A 8 -16.34 -19.20 -9.05
C ARG A 8 -15.29 -18.11 -8.84
N PHE A 9 -14.03 -18.49 -8.63
CA PHE A 9 -12.93 -17.52 -8.53
C PHE A 9 -12.70 -16.74 -9.83
N LEU A 10 -12.85 -17.39 -10.99
CA LEU A 10 -12.76 -16.69 -12.28
C LEU A 10 -13.87 -15.64 -12.43
N LYS A 11 -15.13 -15.98 -12.14
CA LYS A 11 -16.24 -15.01 -12.16
C LYS A 11 -15.98 -13.83 -11.20
N LEU A 12 -15.50 -14.12 -9.99
CA LEU A 12 -15.14 -13.08 -9.03
C LEU A 12 -14.04 -12.16 -9.57
N CYS A 13 -13.04 -12.71 -10.29
CA CYS A 13 -11.97 -11.93 -10.91
C CYS A 13 -12.44 -11.06 -12.09
N GLU A 14 -13.50 -11.48 -12.78
CA GLU A 14 -14.15 -10.68 -13.84
C GLU A 14 -14.94 -9.52 -13.24
N GLU A 15 -15.67 -9.77 -12.15
CA GLU A 15 -16.46 -8.75 -11.46
C GLU A 15 -15.61 -7.75 -10.68
N TRP A 16 -14.38 -8.12 -10.29
CA TRP A 16 -13.49 -7.26 -9.51
C TRP A 16 -12.82 -6.17 -10.36
N PRO A 17 -13.12 -4.88 -10.14
CA PRO A 17 -12.51 -3.80 -10.92
C PRO A 17 -11.03 -3.64 -10.56
N VAL A 18 -10.22 -3.22 -11.55
CA VAL A 18 -8.82 -2.85 -11.33
C VAL A 18 -8.72 -1.34 -11.25
N ASP A 19 -8.08 -0.84 -10.21
CA ASP A 19 -7.76 0.58 -10.12
C ASP A 19 -6.39 0.86 -10.74
N GLU A 20 -6.38 1.47 -11.93
CA GLU A 20 -5.16 1.81 -12.67
C GLU A 20 -4.27 2.81 -11.91
N THR A 21 -4.84 3.58 -10.98
CA THR A 21 -4.08 4.54 -10.16
C THR A 21 -3.18 3.84 -9.13
N LYS A 22 -3.47 2.57 -8.79
CA LYS A 22 -2.75 1.78 -7.78
C LYS A 22 -1.88 0.70 -8.43
N ARG A 23 -1.04 1.11 -9.37
CA ARG A 23 -0.10 0.21 -10.07
C ARG A 23 0.73 -0.60 -9.07
N GLY A 24 0.73 -1.91 -9.23
CA GLY A 24 1.47 -2.85 -8.36
C GLY A 24 0.91 -3.04 -6.94
N ARG A 25 -0.13 -2.30 -6.54
CA ARG A 25 -0.78 -2.40 -5.21
C ARG A 25 -2.28 -2.72 -5.29
N ASP A 26 -2.84 -2.73 -6.49
CA ASP A 26 -4.24 -3.05 -6.71
C ASP A 26 -4.57 -4.48 -6.28
N LEU A 27 -5.65 -4.60 -5.51
CA LEU A 27 -6.10 -5.88 -4.97
C LEU A 27 -6.64 -6.79 -6.08
N GLY A 28 -7.32 -6.24 -7.10
CA GLY A 28 -7.84 -7.00 -8.23
C GLY A 28 -6.72 -7.64 -9.05
N ALA A 29 -5.68 -6.87 -9.37
CA ALA A 29 -4.48 -7.38 -10.04
C ALA A 29 -3.79 -8.48 -9.21
N TYR A 30 -3.63 -8.25 -7.90
CA TYR A 30 -3.04 -9.22 -6.99
C TYR A 30 -3.85 -10.52 -6.89
N LEU A 31 -5.19 -10.43 -6.83
CA LEU A 31 -6.08 -11.59 -6.80
C LEU A 31 -5.92 -12.44 -8.07
N ARG A 32 -5.87 -11.83 -9.26
CA ARG A 32 -5.65 -12.58 -10.51
C ARG A 32 -4.31 -13.30 -10.53
N GLN A 33 -3.25 -12.63 -10.07
CA GLN A 33 -1.93 -13.24 -9.95
C GLN A 33 -1.95 -14.43 -8.96
N ARG A 34 -2.60 -14.27 -7.81
CA ARG A 34 -2.73 -15.33 -6.81
C ARG A 34 -3.55 -16.51 -7.29
N VAL A 35 -4.66 -16.26 -8.01
CA VAL A 35 -5.48 -17.33 -8.60
C VAL A 35 -4.66 -18.09 -9.65
N ALA A 36 -3.93 -17.39 -10.52
CA ALA A 36 -3.04 -18.05 -11.50
C ALA A 36 -1.93 -18.90 -10.84
N GLN A 37 -1.42 -18.47 -9.68
CA GLN A 37 -0.41 -19.22 -8.92
C GLN A 37 -1.00 -20.40 -8.14
N ALA A 38 -2.19 -20.23 -7.55
CA ALA A 38 -2.83 -21.25 -6.72
C ALA A 38 -3.47 -22.35 -7.58
N PHE A 39 -3.96 -22.02 -8.77
CA PHE A 39 -4.60 -22.95 -9.70
C PHE A 39 -3.75 -23.14 -10.96
N ARG A 40 -2.45 -23.44 -10.81
CA ARG A 40 -1.55 -23.70 -11.96
C ARG A 40 -2.05 -24.83 -12.86
N GLU A 41 -2.74 -25.81 -12.29
CA GLU A 41 -3.34 -26.94 -13.00
C GLU A 41 -4.84 -26.75 -13.26
N GLY A 42 -5.36 -25.53 -13.05
CA GLY A 42 -6.76 -25.17 -13.27
C GLY A 42 -7.72 -26.06 -12.48
N GLU A 43 -8.62 -26.72 -13.19
CA GLU A 43 -9.67 -27.59 -12.63
C GLU A 43 -9.14 -28.88 -11.99
N ASN A 44 -7.90 -29.28 -12.29
CA ASN A 44 -7.27 -30.51 -11.77
C ASN A 44 -6.45 -30.29 -10.50
N THR A 45 -6.27 -29.03 -10.08
CA THR A 45 -5.47 -28.72 -8.89
C THR A 45 -6.10 -29.34 -7.64
N GLN A 46 -5.35 -30.15 -6.91
CA GLN A 46 -5.79 -30.69 -5.63
C GLN A 46 -5.69 -29.62 -4.54
N VAL A 47 -6.84 -29.08 -4.14
CA VAL A 47 -6.94 -28.13 -3.03
C VAL A 47 -6.81 -28.91 -1.72
N ALA A 48 -5.69 -28.73 -1.02
CA ALA A 48 -5.40 -29.41 0.25
C ALA A 48 -6.45 -29.13 1.33
N GLU A 49 -6.99 -27.90 1.36
CA GLU A 49 -8.01 -27.48 2.33
C GLU A 49 -9.21 -26.80 1.64
N PRO A 50 -10.24 -27.57 1.27
CA PRO A 50 -11.37 -27.05 0.50
C PRO A 50 -12.24 -26.07 1.29
N GLU A 51 -12.39 -26.25 2.59
CA GLU A 51 -13.23 -25.39 3.45
C GLU A 51 -12.62 -24.00 3.63
N ALA A 52 -11.31 -23.90 3.87
CA ALA A 52 -10.62 -22.63 3.95
C ALA A 52 -10.71 -21.86 2.62
N CYS A 53 -10.60 -22.57 1.48
CA CYS A 53 -10.78 -21.98 0.16
C CYS A 53 -12.19 -21.40 -0.05
N ASP A 54 -13.22 -22.13 0.38
CA ASP A 54 -14.62 -21.68 0.30
C ASP A 54 -14.87 -20.46 1.23
N GLN A 55 -14.31 -20.45 2.45
CA GLN A 55 -14.37 -19.29 3.35
C GLN A 55 -13.68 -18.06 2.76
N MET A 56 -12.52 -18.26 2.12
CA MET A 56 -11.77 -17.19 1.46
C MET A 56 -12.59 -16.61 0.30
N TYR A 57 -13.21 -17.46 -0.51
CA TYR A 57 -14.13 -17.02 -1.57
C TYR A 57 -15.29 -16.19 -1.00
N GLU A 58 -15.96 -16.67 0.05
CA GLU A 58 -17.08 -15.95 0.66
C GLU A 58 -16.67 -14.58 1.18
N SER A 59 -15.51 -14.48 1.83
CA SER A 59 -15.02 -13.20 2.36
C SER A 59 -14.76 -12.20 1.22
N LEU A 60 -14.14 -12.63 0.12
CA LEU A 60 -13.93 -11.80 -1.05
C LEU A 60 -15.24 -11.40 -1.73
N ALA A 61 -16.17 -12.33 -1.92
CA ALA A 61 -17.49 -12.04 -2.50
C ALA A 61 -18.28 -11.02 -1.66
N ARG A 62 -18.20 -11.08 -0.33
CA ARG A 62 -18.81 -10.10 0.59
C ARG A 62 -18.18 -8.71 0.46
N LEU A 63 -16.86 -8.65 0.26
CA LEU A 63 -16.16 -7.38 0.05
C LEU A 63 -16.58 -6.74 -1.27
N HIS A 64 -16.56 -7.51 -2.37
CA HIS A 64 -16.94 -7.01 -3.70
C HIS A 64 -18.38 -6.50 -3.74
N SER A 65 -19.31 -7.29 -3.22
CA SER A 65 -20.73 -6.93 -3.18
C SER A 65 -21.05 -5.83 -2.18
N ASN A 66 -20.05 -5.27 -1.49
CA ASN A 66 -20.21 -4.30 -0.40
C ASN A 66 -21.30 -4.74 0.59
N TYR A 67 -21.34 -6.05 0.89
CA TYR A 67 -22.46 -6.69 1.57
C TYR A 67 -22.84 -5.96 2.87
N TYR A 68 -21.86 -5.54 3.68
CA TYR A 68 -22.11 -4.83 4.93
C TYR A 68 -22.69 -3.42 4.76
N LYS A 69 -22.42 -2.76 3.62
CA LYS A 69 -23.01 -1.46 3.27
C LYS A 69 -24.48 -1.64 2.84
N HIS A 70 -24.76 -2.66 2.03
CA HIS A 70 -26.08 -2.86 1.42
C HIS A 70 -27.06 -3.64 2.28
N LYS A 71 -26.60 -4.58 3.13
CA LYS A 71 -27.50 -5.44 3.91
C LYS A 71 -28.12 -4.76 5.14
N CYS A 72 -28.03 -3.44 5.24
CA CYS A 72 -28.74 -2.63 6.25
C CYS A 72 -28.47 -2.98 7.73
N GLN A 73 -27.42 -3.77 8.05
CA GLN A 73 -27.06 -4.07 9.45
C GLN A 73 -26.44 -2.85 10.15
N TYR A 74 -25.89 -1.90 9.38
CA TYR A 74 -25.29 -0.64 9.87
C TYR A 74 -25.63 0.53 8.94
N PRO A 75 -26.89 1.02 8.94
CA PRO A 75 -27.23 2.22 8.19
C PRO A 75 -26.39 3.37 8.74
N ARG A 76 -25.48 3.90 7.91
CA ARG A 76 -24.69 5.07 8.29
C ARG A 76 -25.51 6.32 7.97
N PRO A 77 -25.98 7.08 8.98
CA PRO A 77 -26.80 8.27 8.74
C PRO A 77 -26.00 9.42 8.13
N ARG A 78 -24.67 9.36 8.18
CA ARG A 78 -23.75 10.34 7.59
C ARG A 78 -22.58 9.62 6.94
N GLU A 79 -22.11 10.16 5.82
CA GLU A 79 -20.79 9.82 5.33
C GLU A 79 -19.77 10.55 6.21
N THR A 80 -19.12 9.80 7.09
CA THR A 80 -18.04 10.31 7.94
C THR A 80 -16.74 9.65 7.51
N SER A 81 -15.77 10.47 7.15
CA SER A 81 -14.38 10.07 6.95
C SER A 81 -13.54 10.74 8.04
N PHE A 82 -12.54 10.04 8.58
CA PHE A 82 -11.71 10.56 9.67
C PHE A 82 -11.01 11.87 9.29
N SER A 83 -10.56 11.98 8.03
CA SER A 83 -9.91 13.19 7.54
C SER A 83 -10.86 14.18 6.85
N GLY A 84 -12.17 13.90 6.81
CA GLY A 84 -13.17 14.77 6.16
C GLY A 84 -13.05 14.85 4.64
N LEU A 85 -12.20 14.02 4.02
CA LEU A 85 -11.95 14.01 2.59
C LEU A 85 -13.02 13.20 1.84
N SER A 86 -13.25 13.58 0.58
CA SER A 86 -14.11 12.88 -0.36
C SER A 86 -13.46 11.59 -0.89
N MET A 87 -14.25 10.71 -1.52
CA MET A 87 -13.73 9.46 -2.08
C MET A 87 -12.71 9.71 -3.21
N GLU A 88 -12.94 10.74 -4.00
CA GLU A 88 -12.09 11.17 -5.11
C GLU A 88 -10.74 11.70 -4.59
N GLU A 89 -10.76 12.49 -3.51
CA GLU A 89 -9.56 12.98 -2.85
C GLU A 89 -8.73 11.83 -2.27
N TYR A 90 -9.38 10.83 -1.64
CA TYR A 90 -8.69 9.63 -1.19
C TYR A 90 -8.12 8.82 -2.35
N LYS A 91 -8.83 8.72 -3.47
CA LYS A 91 -8.33 8.02 -4.65
C LYS A 91 -7.07 8.70 -5.17
N LEU A 92 -7.05 10.03 -5.22
CA LEU A 92 -5.89 10.81 -5.60
C LEU A 92 -4.74 10.60 -4.62
N ILE A 93 -4.95 10.78 -3.31
CA ILE A 93 -3.89 10.63 -2.29
C ILE A 93 -3.28 9.23 -2.27
N LEU A 94 -4.11 8.19 -2.49
CA LEU A 94 -3.66 6.80 -2.52
C LEU A 94 -3.10 6.36 -3.87
N SER A 95 -3.15 7.23 -4.89
CA SER A 95 -2.56 6.96 -6.19
C SER A 95 -1.05 6.74 -6.05
N THR A 96 -0.49 5.98 -6.98
CA THR A 96 0.94 5.63 -6.92
C THR A 96 1.80 6.86 -7.19
N ASP A 97 1.38 7.71 -8.12
CA ASP A 97 2.06 8.94 -8.50
C ASP A 97 2.21 9.90 -7.30
N THR A 98 1.11 10.18 -6.57
CA THR A 98 1.17 11.06 -5.39
C THR A 98 2.03 10.47 -4.26
N LEU A 99 2.01 9.14 -4.09
CA LEU A 99 2.84 8.47 -3.08
C LEU A 99 4.33 8.50 -3.43
N GLU A 100 4.68 8.40 -4.71
CA GLU A 100 6.04 8.56 -5.19
C GLU A 100 6.54 10.00 -4.97
N GLU A 101 5.71 11.00 -5.28
CA GLU A 101 6.00 12.41 -4.99
C GLU A 101 6.25 12.65 -3.50
N PHE A 102 5.40 12.09 -2.61
CA PHE A 102 5.62 12.18 -1.16
C PHE A 102 6.92 11.52 -0.73
N GLN A 103 7.30 10.36 -1.29
CA GLN A 103 8.58 9.73 -0.99
C GLN A 103 9.77 10.56 -1.46
N GLU A 104 9.69 11.23 -2.61
CA GLU A 104 10.75 12.11 -3.10
C GLU A 104 10.89 13.36 -2.22
N MET A 105 9.77 13.94 -1.80
CA MET A 105 9.74 15.05 -0.86
C MET A 105 10.38 14.65 0.48
N ASP A 106 10.01 13.50 1.03
CA ASP A 106 10.58 13.00 2.29
C ASP A 106 12.09 12.77 2.18
N LYS A 107 12.58 12.20 1.08
CA LYS A 107 14.02 12.06 0.81
C LYS A 107 14.72 13.41 0.70
N SER A 108 14.08 14.41 0.09
CA SER A 108 14.61 15.78 -0.02
C SER A 108 14.69 16.48 1.33
N VAL A 109 13.65 16.35 2.16
CA VAL A 109 13.62 16.88 3.52
C VAL A 109 14.64 16.16 4.42
N TRP A 110 14.75 14.83 4.31
CA TRP A 110 15.74 14.03 5.01
C TRP A 110 17.17 14.44 4.64
N LYS A 111 17.46 14.67 3.35
CA LYS A 111 18.76 15.19 2.90
C LYS A 111 19.08 16.55 3.50
N LYS A 112 18.11 17.49 3.50
CA LYS A 112 18.28 18.82 4.12
C LYS A 112 18.51 18.72 5.62
N LEU A 113 17.86 17.76 6.29
CA LEU A 113 18.07 17.49 7.71
C LEU A 113 19.47 16.92 7.94
N GLN A 114 19.87 15.91 7.15
CA GLN A 114 21.20 15.31 7.20
C GLN A 114 22.31 16.34 6.94
N GLU A 115 22.15 17.27 6.00
CA GLU A 115 23.12 18.34 5.75
C GLU A 115 23.25 19.31 6.93
N LYS A 116 22.16 19.60 7.64
CA LYS A 116 22.17 20.44 8.84
C LYS A 116 22.83 19.75 10.04
N PHE A 117 22.73 18.42 10.12
CA PHE A 117 23.33 17.62 11.19
C PHE A 117 24.68 16.99 10.81
N ALA A 118 25.09 17.06 9.54
CA ALA A 118 26.41 16.63 9.11
C ALA A 118 27.45 17.49 9.83
N PRO A 119 28.41 16.89 10.56
CA PRO A 119 29.40 17.67 11.28
C PRO A 119 30.21 18.48 10.26
N THR A 120 30.15 19.81 10.38
CA THR A 120 31.14 20.73 9.76
C THR A 120 32.52 20.08 9.78
N ARG A 121 33.13 20.00 8.59
CA ARG A 121 34.36 19.26 8.31
C ARG A 121 35.38 19.46 9.44
N PRO A 122 35.96 18.40 10.00
CA PRO A 122 36.88 18.50 11.14
C PRO A 122 38.11 19.38 10.87
N GLU A 123 38.45 19.61 9.60
CA GLU A 123 39.53 20.49 9.17
C GLU A 123 39.36 21.95 9.61
N GLU A 124 38.13 22.47 9.64
CA GLU A 124 37.88 23.85 10.08
C GLU A 124 37.97 23.98 11.61
N LYS A 125 37.57 22.94 12.34
CA LYS A 125 37.76 22.88 13.80
C LYS A 125 39.25 22.82 14.13
N HIS A 126 40.04 21.98 13.46
CA HIS A 126 41.50 21.93 13.70
C HIS A 126 42.19 23.28 13.44
N LYS A 127 41.81 24.01 12.38
CA LYS A 127 42.33 25.36 12.11
C LYS A 127 41.88 26.40 13.16
N ALA A 128 40.64 26.31 13.64
CA ALA A 128 40.12 27.21 14.66
C ALA A 128 40.82 27.02 16.02
N TRP A 129 41.04 25.77 16.44
CA TRP A 129 41.76 25.44 17.68
C TRP A 129 43.24 25.83 17.60
N ALA A 130 43.89 25.60 16.46
CA ALA A 130 45.26 26.05 16.23
C ALA A 130 45.40 27.58 16.32
N ARG A 131 44.43 28.35 15.78
CA ARG A 131 44.42 29.82 15.89
C ARG A 131 44.23 30.33 17.32
N VAL A 132 43.44 29.63 18.15
CA VAL A 132 43.21 29.98 19.55
C VAL A 132 44.44 29.69 20.42
N LEU A 133 45.14 28.57 20.16
CA LEU A 133 46.36 28.18 20.87
C LEU A 133 47.60 29.02 20.48
N SER A 134 47.54 29.76 19.37
CA SER A 134 48.64 30.59 18.86
C SER A 134 48.69 32.00 19.45
N ARG A 135 47.74 32.42 20.30
CA ARG A 135 47.78 33.75 20.91
C ARG A 135 48.69 33.72 22.15
N PRO A 136 49.81 34.47 22.17
CA PRO A 136 50.60 34.62 23.38
C PRO A 136 49.76 35.39 24.42
N ARG A 137 49.69 34.87 25.64
CA ARG A 137 49.21 35.64 26.79
C ARG A 137 50.24 36.73 27.08
N THR A 138 49.88 37.98 26.79
CA THR A 138 50.47 39.18 27.39
C THR A 138 49.44 39.78 28.34
#